data_AF-A0A7S4EPA2-F1
#
_entry.id   AF-A0A7S4EPA2-F1
#
_cell.length_a   1.000
_cell.length_b   1.000
_cell.length_c   1.000
_cell.angle_alpha   90.00
_cell.angle_beta   90.00
_cell.angle_gamma   90.00
#
_symmetry.space_group_name_H-M   'P 1'
#
loop_
_entity.id
_entity.type
_entity.pdbx_description
1 polymer ?
#
loop_
_entity_poly.entity_id
_entity_poly.type
_entity_poly.pdbx_seq_one_letter_code
_entity_poly.pdbx_strand_id
1 'polypeptide(L)'
;TSQTGTIDTGTNPQTAQPIRKPAPQTIPTQPIRKPEPSKPTPKAQPIRNSEPSKPSEPEPSKPKPDIDTASISADSTSVDSDDSMTEEDRYRHEKVKDFVPPSQLVPITNQVTSDDVSTFRQVIADGLARMSSRYTDKVALTGGYAFLVEKEINYKIRLNDPAATLPEPQTKPVEPTVDTSTVMKKFYSDMRSFRLQHNCNLEVRALLDEKFPGILNPLKHSKVGTFTSVLTARDAFDYVEKAVGSTAVSNKKSLDHIRAVLDRKYIPEQSGAEIYFTLCETNKYKVEGTSISYIPKGTMMAAAQHAFRQAINKDKAR
;
A
#
# COMPACT_ATOMS: atom_id res chain seq x y z
N THR A 1 -5.70 -73.90 -59.65
CA THR A 1 -6.09 -74.52 -58.36
C THR A 1 -6.17 -73.43 -57.32
N SER A 2 -7.23 -73.46 -56.51
CA SER A 2 -7.49 -72.61 -55.33
C SER A 2 -7.97 -71.17 -55.60
N GLN A 3 -8.92 -70.61 -54.88
CA GLN A 3 -10.15 -71.08 -54.22
C GLN A 3 -10.90 -69.80 -53.83
N THR A 4 -12.21 -69.82 -54.00
CA THR A 4 -13.21 -68.84 -53.55
C THR A 4 -13.22 -68.65 -52.03
N GLY A 5 -13.66 -67.47 -51.57
CA GLY A 5 -13.99 -67.22 -50.16
C GLY A 5 -14.78 -65.93 -49.94
N THR A 6 -16.09 -65.99 -50.18
CA THR A 6 -17.08 -65.01 -49.73
C THR A 6 -17.40 -65.27 -48.25
N ILE A 7 -17.42 -64.24 -47.40
CA ILE A 7 -18.13 -64.28 -46.11
C ILE A 7 -18.97 -63.02 -45.99
N ASP A 8 -20.26 -63.26 -45.88
CA ASP A 8 -21.36 -62.36 -45.52
C ASP A 8 -21.56 -62.41 -43.99
N THR A 9 -22.23 -61.38 -43.45
CA THR A 9 -23.11 -61.33 -42.25
C THR A 9 -22.89 -60.14 -41.32
N GLY A 10 -24.00 -59.45 -41.03
CA GLY A 10 -24.31 -59.16 -39.62
C GLY A 10 -24.55 -57.70 -39.22
N THR A 11 -25.60 -57.07 -39.75
CA THR A 11 -26.29 -55.94 -39.08
C THR A 11 -26.95 -56.42 -37.78
N ASN A 12 -26.68 -55.74 -36.66
CA ASN A 12 -27.53 -55.79 -35.47
C ASN A 12 -27.58 -54.40 -34.79
N PRO A 13 -28.76 -53.80 -34.56
CA PRO A 13 -28.89 -52.48 -33.95
C PRO A 13 -28.88 -52.59 -32.42
N GLN A 14 -27.98 -51.86 -31.75
CA GLN A 14 -28.02 -51.71 -30.30
C GLN A 14 -28.91 -50.52 -29.89
N THR A 15 -29.90 -50.88 -29.09
CA THR A 15 -30.90 -50.11 -28.40
C THR A 15 -30.28 -49.01 -27.52
N ALA A 16 -30.68 -47.76 -27.76
CA ALA A 16 -30.37 -46.63 -26.87
C ALA A 16 -31.15 -46.76 -25.56
N GLN A 17 -30.46 -46.78 -24.42
CA GLN A 17 -31.09 -46.60 -23.10
C GLN A 17 -31.21 -45.11 -22.76
N PRO A 18 -32.33 -44.67 -22.16
CA PRO A 18 -32.52 -43.28 -21.77
C PRO A 18 -31.76 -42.93 -20.49
N ILE A 19 -31.01 -41.84 -20.55
CA ILE A 19 -30.32 -41.20 -19.41
C ILE A 19 -31.36 -40.66 -18.43
N ARG A 20 -31.46 -41.26 -17.23
CA ARG A 20 -32.26 -40.72 -16.12
C ARG A 20 -31.55 -39.49 -15.54
N LYS A 21 -32.25 -38.34 -15.54
CA LYS A 21 -31.86 -37.15 -14.76
C LYS A 21 -32.00 -37.43 -13.26
N PRO A 22 -31.02 -37.07 -12.40
CA PRO A 22 -31.21 -37.12 -10.96
C PRO A 22 -32.16 -36.01 -10.49
N ALA A 23 -33.06 -36.36 -9.57
CA ALA A 23 -34.00 -35.45 -8.94
C ALA A 23 -33.29 -34.46 -7.99
N PRO A 24 -33.81 -33.24 -7.82
CA PRO A 24 -33.21 -32.23 -6.95
C PRO A 24 -33.35 -32.61 -5.47
N GLN A 25 -32.24 -32.59 -4.74
CA GLN A 25 -32.22 -32.74 -3.29
C GLN A 25 -32.65 -31.42 -2.63
N THR A 26 -33.73 -31.47 -1.86
CA THR A 26 -34.17 -30.39 -0.97
C THR A 26 -33.30 -30.35 0.28
N ILE A 27 -32.62 -29.21 0.50
CA ILE A 27 -31.85 -28.93 1.72
C ILE A 27 -32.83 -28.45 2.82
N PRO A 28 -32.80 -29.01 4.04
CA PRO A 28 -33.67 -28.55 5.12
C PRO A 28 -33.13 -27.25 5.74
N THR A 29 -33.98 -26.22 5.74
CA THR A 29 -33.75 -24.92 6.39
C THR A 29 -33.80 -25.09 7.92
N GLN A 30 -32.71 -24.80 8.62
CA GLN A 30 -32.74 -24.69 10.07
C GLN A 30 -33.28 -23.32 10.53
N PRO A 31 -33.98 -23.23 11.68
CA PRO A 31 -34.56 -21.99 12.16
C PRO A 31 -33.53 -21.02 12.73
N ILE A 32 -33.63 -19.76 12.31
CA ILE A 32 -32.84 -18.63 12.78
C ILE A 32 -33.19 -18.33 14.25
N ARG A 33 -32.23 -18.51 15.17
CA ARG A 33 -32.33 -17.99 16.54
C ARG A 33 -32.15 -16.47 16.54
N LYS A 34 -33.13 -15.75 17.09
CA LYS A 34 -33.00 -14.32 17.40
C LYS A 34 -31.94 -14.09 18.48
N PRO A 35 -31.10 -13.03 18.40
CA PRO A 35 -30.22 -12.63 19.49
C PRO A 35 -31.03 -11.96 20.61
N GLU A 36 -30.76 -12.34 21.85
CA GLU A 36 -31.21 -11.61 23.05
C GLU A 36 -30.47 -10.26 23.19
N PRO A 37 -31.13 -9.21 23.72
CA PRO A 37 -30.50 -7.92 23.96
C PRO A 37 -29.67 -7.94 25.26
N SER A 38 -28.40 -7.57 25.13
CA SER A 38 -27.46 -7.38 26.24
C SER A 38 -27.83 -6.16 27.10
N LYS A 39 -27.85 -6.35 28.42
CA LYS A 39 -28.06 -5.32 29.45
C LYS A 39 -26.96 -4.24 29.43
N PRO A 40 -27.26 -2.98 29.75
CA PRO A 40 -26.27 -1.92 29.88
C PRO A 40 -25.58 -1.93 31.26
N THR A 41 -24.25 -1.83 31.26
CA THR A 41 -23.44 -1.61 32.47
C THR A 41 -23.32 -0.10 32.77
N PRO A 42 -23.29 0.35 34.04
CA PRO A 42 -23.49 1.75 34.40
C PRO A 42 -22.28 2.66 34.18
N LYS A 43 -22.60 3.95 33.98
CA LYS A 43 -21.72 5.12 33.84
C LYS A 43 -20.83 5.35 35.07
N ALA A 44 -19.54 5.56 34.85
CA ALA A 44 -18.66 6.21 35.82
C ALA A 44 -18.75 7.74 35.68
N GLN A 45 -18.94 8.43 36.79
CA GLN A 45 -18.99 9.89 36.92
C GLN A 45 -17.58 10.52 37.09
N PRO A 46 -17.43 11.84 36.85
CA PRO A 46 -16.14 12.49 36.68
C PRO A 46 -15.54 12.97 38.00
N ILE A 47 -14.21 12.85 38.14
CA ILE A 47 -13.45 13.47 39.22
C ILE A 47 -13.13 14.92 38.85
N ARG A 48 -13.37 15.77 39.84
CA ARG A 48 -13.41 17.24 39.81
C ARG A 48 -12.01 17.82 40.05
N ASN A 49 -11.76 18.94 39.35
CA ASN A 49 -10.71 19.96 39.45
C ASN A 49 -9.90 20.05 40.75
N SER A 50 -8.62 20.44 40.64
CA SER A 50 -8.00 21.60 41.33
C SER A 50 -6.57 21.86 40.82
N GLU A 51 -6.39 22.85 39.93
CA GLU A 51 -5.26 23.81 39.96
C GLU A 51 -5.65 24.95 40.94
N PRO A 52 -4.79 25.91 41.37
CA PRO A 52 -3.48 26.32 40.81
C PRO A 52 -2.39 26.58 41.88
N SER A 53 -1.16 26.93 41.48
CA SER A 53 -0.42 28.11 41.98
C SER A 53 0.94 28.30 41.33
N LYS A 54 1.12 29.49 40.76
CA LYS A 54 2.35 30.13 40.25
C LYS A 54 3.05 30.86 41.42
N PRO A 55 4.40 30.97 41.44
CA PRO A 55 5.01 32.30 41.53
C PRO A 55 6.34 32.38 40.73
N SER A 56 6.46 33.25 39.72
CA SER A 56 7.05 34.61 39.75
C SER A 56 8.56 34.66 39.51
N GLU A 57 8.95 35.35 38.43
CA GLU A 57 10.29 35.84 38.07
C GLU A 57 10.97 36.66 39.18
N PRO A 58 12.30 36.79 39.10
CA PRO A 58 12.84 38.12 38.81
C PRO A 58 14.07 38.13 37.87
N GLU A 59 14.02 38.98 36.85
CA GLU A 59 15.16 39.79 36.38
C GLU A 59 15.12 41.15 37.13
N PRO A 60 16.18 42.01 37.21
CA PRO A 60 17.20 42.26 36.16
C PRO A 60 18.63 42.58 36.68
N SER A 61 19.62 42.68 35.78
CA SER A 61 20.53 43.85 35.69
C SER A 61 21.69 43.67 34.68
N LYS A 62 21.85 44.67 33.80
CA LYS A 62 23.05 44.96 33.00
C LYS A 62 24.19 45.45 33.90
N PRO A 63 25.45 45.36 33.45
CA PRO A 63 26.12 46.59 33.01
C PRO A 63 27.04 46.43 31.77
N LYS A 64 27.12 47.51 30.98
CA LYS A 64 28.27 47.90 30.12
C LYS A 64 29.15 48.86 30.94
N PRO A 65 30.45 49.09 30.68
CA PRO A 65 30.88 49.77 29.44
C PRO A 65 32.27 49.36 28.90
N ASP A 66 32.64 50.10 27.86
CA ASP A 66 33.67 49.95 26.81
C ASP A 66 35.14 49.97 27.28
N ILE A 67 36.06 49.53 26.41
CA ILE A 67 37.35 50.19 26.10
C ILE A 67 37.85 49.68 24.73
N ASP A 68 38.13 50.65 23.85
CA ASP A 68 38.82 50.54 22.56
C ASP A 68 40.29 50.09 22.71
N THR A 69 40.91 49.59 21.62
CA THR A 69 42.06 50.23 20.92
C THR A 69 42.92 49.22 20.14
N ALA A 70 42.99 49.45 18.81
CA ALA A 70 44.08 49.21 17.84
C ALA A 70 44.78 47.82 17.76
N SER A 71 44.62 47.09 16.64
CA SER A 71 45.42 47.19 15.38
C SER A 71 46.85 46.66 15.56
N ILE A 72 47.23 45.54 14.92
CA ILE A 72 48.27 45.42 13.86
C ILE A 72 48.16 44.05 13.15
N SER A 73 48.29 44.10 11.83
CA SER A 73 49.04 43.19 10.94
C SER A 73 48.37 41.94 10.35
N ALA A 74 48.36 41.99 9.02
CA ALA A 74 48.08 40.94 8.07
C ALA A 74 48.96 39.70 8.27
N ASP A 75 48.36 38.53 8.10
CA ASP A 75 48.97 37.52 7.24
C ASP A 75 47.89 36.71 6.50
N SER A 76 48.21 36.42 5.24
CA SER A 76 47.36 35.81 4.24
C SER A 76 47.13 34.33 4.55
N THR A 77 45.88 33.93 4.78
CA THR A 77 45.34 32.67 4.24
C THR A 77 43.84 32.84 4.06
N SER A 78 43.44 33.21 2.85
CA SER A 78 42.04 33.11 2.40
C SER A 78 41.68 31.63 2.31
N VAL A 79 41.29 31.06 3.43
CA VAL A 79 40.50 29.83 3.44
C VAL A 79 39.08 30.32 3.23
N ASP A 80 38.53 30.06 2.04
CA ASP A 80 37.10 30.21 1.77
C ASP A 80 36.34 29.31 2.74
N SER A 81 36.05 29.85 3.92
CA SER A 81 35.08 29.32 4.86
C SER A 81 33.68 29.67 4.34
N ASP A 82 33.29 29.03 3.24
CA ASP A 82 31.91 28.91 2.81
C ASP A 82 31.25 27.76 3.62
N ASP A 83 31.26 27.92 4.95
CA ASP A 83 30.71 26.97 5.91
C ASP A 83 29.53 27.59 6.64
N SER A 84 28.45 27.85 5.89
CA SER A 84 27.12 27.99 6.49
C SER A 84 26.00 27.57 5.52
N MET A 85 26.15 26.40 4.89
CA MET A 85 24.98 25.68 4.39
C MET A 85 24.53 24.74 5.50
N THR A 86 23.37 25.03 6.11
CA THR A 86 22.78 24.12 7.10
C THR A 86 22.66 22.73 6.49
N GLU A 87 22.88 21.67 7.26
CA GLU A 87 22.83 20.29 6.76
C GLU A 87 21.46 19.96 6.13
N GLU A 88 20.42 20.70 6.48
CA GLU A 88 19.08 20.69 5.86
C GLU A 88 19.06 21.15 4.39
N ASP A 89 19.90 22.12 4.00
CA ASP A 89 19.86 22.76 2.66
C ASP A 89 20.55 21.95 1.56
N ARG A 90 21.44 21.00 1.90
CA ARG A 90 22.16 20.18 0.91
C ARG A 90 21.34 19.00 0.36
N TYR A 91 20.14 18.75 0.87
CA TYR A 91 19.33 17.62 0.43
C TYR A 91 18.09 18.11 -0.32
N ARG A 92 18.09 17.96 -1.65
CA ARG A 92 16.84 17.83 -2.40
C ARG A 92 16.14 16.59 -1.86
N HIS A 93 15.22 16.78 -0.92
CA HIS A 93 14.44 15.70 -0.37
C HIS A 93 13.58 15.14 -1.51
N GLU A 94 13.85 13.89 -1.92
CA GLU A 94 12.99 13.13 -2.82
C GLU A 94 11.58 13.14 -2.23
N LYS A 95 10.63 13.77 -2.91
CA LYS A 95 9.24 13.84 -2.44
C LYS A 95 8.47 12.67 -3.00
N VAL A 96 7.61 12.05 -2.20
CA VAL A 96 6.75 10.93 -2.62
C VAL A 96 5.96 11.29 -3.87
N LYS A 97 5.43 12.52 -3.94
CA LYS A 97 4.66 13.00 -5.09
C LYS A 97 5.45 13.00 -6.41
N ASP A 98 6.77 13.12 -6.36
CA ASP A 98 7.63 13.14 -7.56
C ASP A 98 7.66 11.75 -8.24
N PHE A 99 7.31 10.70 -7.49
CA PHE A 99 7.19 9.33 -7.99
C PHE A 99 5.74 8.94 -8.29
N VAL A 100 4.78 9.86 -8.20
CA VAL A 100 3.37 9.58 -8.46
C VAL A 100 2.94 10.27 -9.76
N PRO A 101 2.28 9.57 -10.70
CA PRO A 101 1.78 10.22 -11.91
C PRO A 101 0.84 11.38 -11.57
N PRO A 102 0.98 12.58 -12.18
CA PRO A 102 0.15 13.74 -11.85
C PRO A 102 -1.35 13.49 -12.00
N SER A 103 -1.76 12.65 -12.96
CA SER A 103 -3.15 12.23 -13.15
C SER A 103 -3.73 11.46 -11.96
N GLN A 104 -2.88 10.79 -11.19
CA GLN A 104 -3.28 10.05 -9.99
C GLN A 104 -3.37 10.95 -8.75
N LEU A 105 -2.87 12.19 -8.79
CA LEU A 105 -2.95 13.17 -7.70
C LEU A 105 -4.23 14.02 -7.72
N VAL A 106 -5.03 13.93 -8.79
CA VAL A 106 -6.27 14.72 -8.92
C VAL A 106 -7.26 14.32 -7.80
N PRO A 107 -7.78 15.27 -7.02
CA PRO A 107 -8.73 14.98 -5.94
C PRO A 107 -10.01 14.30 -6.42
N ILE A 108 -10.53 13.39 -5.60
CA ILE A 108 -11.83 12.73 -5.81
C ILE A 108 -12.79 13.24 -4.72
N THR A 109 -13.66 14.16 -5.11
CA THR A 109 -14.55 14.88 -4.18
C THR A 109 -15.92 14.23 -4.02
N ASN A 110 -16.35 13.39 -4.96
CA ASN A 110 -17.66 12.76 -4.97
C ASN A 110 -17.55 11.26 -5.21
N GLN A 111 -18.35 10.47 -4.46
CA GLN A 111 -18.49 9.02 -4.63
C GLN A 111 -17.16 8.25 -4.56
N VAL A 112 -16.29 8.59 -3.61
CA VAL A 112 -15.09 7.79 -3.32
C VAL A 112 -15.52 6.34 -3.07
N THR A 113 -14.89 5.39 -3.75
CA THR A 113 -15.12 3.95 -3.60
C THR A 113 -13.90 3.26 -3.00
N SER A 114 -14.08 2.09 -2.38
CA SER A 114 -12.97 1.28 -1.84
C SER A 114 -11.93 0.95 -2.94
N ASP A 115 -12.38 0.79 -4.19
CA ASP A 115 -11.50 0.62 -5.35
C ASP A 115 -10.61 1.85 -5.63
N ASP A 116 -11.15 3.06 -5.48
CA ASP A 116 -10.36 4.29 -5.67
C ASP A 116 -9.27 4.40 -4.59
N VAL A 117 -9.60 4.04 -3.36
CA VAL A 117 -8.67 4.00 -2.22
C VAL A 117 -7.59 2.94 -2.43
N SER A 118 -7.98 1.73 -2.82
CA SER A 118 -7.07 0.62 -3.12
C SER A 118 -6.12 0.94 -4.27
N THR A 119 -6.65 1.52 -5.36
CA THR A 119 -5.87 1.96 -6.51
C THR A 119 -4.88 3.04 -6.12
N PHE A 120 -5.31 4.04 -5.35
CA PHE A 120 -4.41 5.10 -4.88
C PHE A 120 -3.33 4.56 -3.93
N ARG A 121 -3.69 3.65 -3.01
CA ARG A 121 -2.74 2.96 -2.12
C ARG A 121 -1.64 2.25 -2.92
N GLN A 122 -2.01 1.56 -4.01
CA GLN A 122 -1.06 0.89 -4.89
C GLN A 122 -0.14 1.87 -5.62
N VAL A 123 -0.69 2.94 -6.18
CA VAL A 123 0.10 3.96 -6.87
C VAL A 123 1.14 4.57 -5.94
N ILE A 124 0.76 4.87 -4.71
CA ILE A 124 1.68 5.38 -3.68
C ILE A 124 2.71 4.31 -3.30
N ALA A 125 2.31 3.06 -3.11
CA ALA A 125 3.21 1.95 -2.82
C ALA A 125 4.28 1.78 -3.92
N ASP A 126 3.87 1.84 -5.18
CA ASP A 126 4.78 1.74 -6.33
C ASP A 126 5.72 2.95 -6.44
N GLY A 127 5.26 4.15 -6.06
CA GLY A 127 6.10 5.32 -5.94
C GLY A 127 7.17 5.16 -4.86
N LEU A 128 6.75 4.76 -3.66
CA LEU A 128 7.62 4.53 -2.51
C LEU A 128 8.61 3.37 -2.73
N ALA A 129 8.25 2.37 -3.52
CA ALA A 129 9.13 1.27 -3.90
C ALA A 129 10.31 1.73 -4.76
N ARG A 130 10.15 2.81 -5.53
CA ARG A 130 11.21 3.37 -6.39
C ARG A 130 12.16 4.31 -5.65
N MET A 131 11.76 4.80 -4.47
CA MET A 131 12.62 5.66 -3.66
C MET A 131 13.79 4.85 -3.09
N SER A 132 14.99 5.43 -3.14
CA SER A 132 16.18 4.77 -2.61
C SER A 132 16.06 4.62 -1.10
N SER A 133 15.90 3.37 -0.63
CA SER A 133 15.90 3.07 0.80
C SER A 133 17.31 2.79 1.30
N ARG A 134 17.67 3.41 2.43
CA ARG A 134 18.88 3.11 3.20
C ARG A 134 18.55 2.49 4.55
N TYR A 135 17.30 2.06 4.73
CA TYR A 135 16.81 1.61 6.03
C TYR A 135 17.40 0.25 6.42
N THR A 136 17.20 -0.77 5.59
CA THR A 136 17.87 -2.06 5.72
C THR A 136 18.15 -2.59 4.32
N ASP A 137 19.20 -3.40 4.16
CA ASP A 137 19.51 -4.03 2.86
C ASP A 137 18.30 -4.83 2.35
N LYS A 138 17.56 -5.49 3.26
CA LYS A 138 16.33 -6.20 2.91
C LYS A 138 15.29 -5.24 2.33
N VAL A 139 14.99 -4.13 2.98
CA VAL A 139 14.01 -3.14 2.50
C VAL A 139 14.48 -2.47 1.21
N ALA A 140 15.77 -2.14 1.11
CA ALA A 140 16.40 -1.53 -0.05
C ALA A 140 16.38 -2.43 -1.29
N LEU A 141 16.59 -3.74 -1.11
CA LEU A 141 16.64 -4.71 -2.20
C LEU A 141 15.27 -5.23 -2.63
N THR A 142 14.25 -5.15 -1.79
CA THR A 142 13.01 -5.92 -2.01
C THR A 142 11.78 -5.06 -2.29
N GLY A 143 11.63 -3.88 -1.69
CA GLY A 143 10.36 -3.14 -1.83
C GLY A 143 10.39 -1.65 -1.47
N GLY A 144 11.56 -1.06 -1.22
CA GLY A 144 11.69 0.35 -0.86
C GLY A 144 10.82 0.73 0.33
N TYR A 145 10.24 1.93 0.31
CA TYR A 145 9.35 2.39 1.39
C TYR A 145 7.87 1.95 1.20
N ALA A 146 7.57 1.04 0.26
CA ALA A 146 6.18 0.62 -0.03
C ALA A 146 5.46 0.05 1.18
N PHE A 147 6.20 -0.58 2.10
CA PHE A 147 5.65 -1.12 3.33
C PHE A 147 4.91 -0.07 4.16
N LEU A 148 5.21 1.23 4.03
CA LEU A 148 4.53 2.29 4.79
C LEU A 148 3.03 2.38 4.51
N VAL A 149 2.56 1.86 3.38
CA VAL A 149 1.15 1.94 2.96
C VAL A 149 0.51 0.59 2.65
N GLU A 150 1.32 -0.39 2.23
CA GLU A 150 0.82 -1.70 1.82
C GLU A 150 0.24 -2.50 2.98
N LYS A 151 -0.75 -3.33 2.65
CA LYS A 151 -1.18 -4.45 3.48
C LYS A 151 -0.16 -5.58 3.37
N GLU A 152 -0.08 -6.43 4.40
CA GLU A 152 0.91 -7.52 4.45
C GLU A 152 0.80 -8.47 3.24
N ILE A 153 -0.42 -8.80 2.81
CA ILE A 153 -0.64 -9.65 1.64
C ILE A 153 -0.06 -9.05 0.36
N ASN A 154 -0.16 -7.73 0.20
CA ASN A 154 0.34 -7.01 -0.97
C ASN A 154 1.87 -6.96 -0.95
N TYR A 155 2.45 -6.73 0.22
CA TYR A 155 3.88 -6.74 0.41
C TYR A 155 4.48 -8.12 0.07
N LYS A 156 3.85 -9.22 0.53
CA LYS A 156 4.23 -10.59 0.14
C LYS A 156 4.21 -10.81 -1.37
N ILE A 157 3.17 -10.31 -2.05
CA ILE A 157 3.06 -10.40 -3.51
C ILE A 157 4.19 -9.61 -4.19
N ARG A 158 4.44 -8.36 -3.76
CA ARG A 158 5.51 -7.51 -4.31
C ARG A 158 6.88 -8.17 -4.20
N LEU A 159 7.16 -8.78 -3.05
CA LEU A 159 8.44 -9.46 -2.82
C LEU A 159 8.51 -10.84 -3.49
N ASN A 160 7.39 -11.33 -4.03
CA ASN A 160 7.22 -12.72 -4.44
C ASN A 160 7.68 -13.71 -3.34
N ASP A 161 7.39 -13.36 -2.09
CA ASP A 161 7.79 -14.12 -0.90
C ASP A 161 6.60 -14.26 0.07
N PRO A 162 5.98 -15.45 0.17
CA PRO A 162 4.84 -15.66 1.06
C PRO A 162 5.20 -15.59 2.56
N ALA A 163 6.48 -15.72 2.91
CA ALA A 163 6.99 -15.60 4.27
C ALA A 163 7.37 -14.15 4.63
N ALA A 164 7.32 -13.22 3.68
CA ALA A 164 7.63 -11.82 3.95
C ALA A 164 6.64 -11.22 4.94
N THR A 165 7.16 -10.48 5.91
CA THR A 165 6.38 -9.67 6.83
C THR A 165 6.66 -8.20 6.57
N LEU A 166 5.70 -7.33 6.92
CA LEU A 166 5.92 -5.90 6.86
C LEU A 166 7.04 -5.51 7.84
N PRO A 167 8.05 -4.76 7.39
CA PRO A 167 9.04 -4.17 8.27
C PRO A 167 8.39 -3.32 9.36
N GLU A 168 8.96 -3.35 10.55
CA GLU A 168 8.62 -2.39 11.60
C GLU A 168 9.11 -0.98 11.21
N PRO A 169 8.47 0.09 11.70
CA PRO A 169 8.98 1.44 11.51
C PRO A 169 10.36 1.61 12.15
N GLN A 170 11.30 2.28 11.45
CA GLN A 170 12.58 2.64 12.03
C GLN A 170 12.43 3.45 13.33
N THR A 171 13.14 3.05 14.38
CA THR A 171 13.25 3.84 15.61
C THR A 171 14.21 5.00 15.42
N LYS A 172 13.97 6.11 16.13
CA LYS A 172 14.87 7.26 16.08
C LYS A 172 16.25 6.83 16.59
N PRO A 173 17.33 6.96 15.80
CA PRO A 173 18.67 6.61 16.25
C PRO A 173 19.07 7.48 17.44
N VAL A 174 19.75 6.87 18.40
CA VAL A 174 20.26 7.55 19.59
C VAL A 174 21.69 7.97 19.32
N GLU A 175 22.02 9.20 19.71
CA GLU A 175 23.37 9.72 19.57
C GLU A 175 24.35 8.85 20.38
N PRO A 176 25.43 8.35 19.76
CA PRO A 176 26.37 7.47 20.43
C PRO A 176 27.15 8.23 21.49
N THR A 177 27.45 7.57 22.61
CA THR A 177 28.27 8.14 23.69
C THR A 177 29.77 8.13 23.38
N VAL A 178 30.19 7.35 22.37
CA VAL A 178 31.58 7.22 21.94
C VAL A 178 31.72 7.79 20.53
N ASP A 179 32.50 8.86 20.43
CA ASP A 179 32.79 9.52 19.16
C ASP A 179 33.96 8.83 18.45
N THR A 180 33.64 7.79 17.69
CA THR A 180 34.55 7.30 16.66
C THR A 180 33.98 7.64 15.28
N SER A 181 34.86 7.95 14.33
CA SER A 181 34.45 8.36 12.98
C SER A 181 33.52 7.35 12.30
N THR A 182 33.69 6.04 12.53
CA THR A 182 32.82 4.99 12.00
C THR A 182 31.45 4.98 12.68
N VAL A 183 31.39 5.12 14.01
CA VAL A 183 30.14 5.09 14.78
C VAL A 183 29.29 6.33 14.47
N MET A 184 29.92 7.51 14.40
CA MET A 184 29.22 8.74 14.01
C MET A 184 28.72 8.68 12.55
N LYS A 185 29.54 8.18 11.61
CA LYS A 185 29.09 7.97 10.22
C LYS A 185 27.85 7.08 10.14
N LYS A 186 27.82 5.99 10.91
CA LYS A 186 26.64 5.12 10.98
C LYS A 186 25.44 5.84 11.60
N PHE A 187 25.62 6.54 12.72
CA PHE A 187 24.56 7.32 13.36
C PHE A 187 23.91 8.31 12.39
N TYR A 188 24.70 9.13 11.67
CA TYR A 188 24.17 10.08 10.69
C TYR A 188 23.47 9.39 9.52
N SER A 189 24.00 8.26 9.05
CA SER A 189 23.35 7.45 8.00
C SER A 189 21.99 6.93 8.46
N ASP A 190 21.92 6.35 9.66
CA ASP A 190 20.68 5.84 10.24
C ASP A 190 19.69 6.98 10.48
N MET A 191 20.16 8.13 10.98
CA MET A 191 19.33 9.31 11.25
C MET A 191 18.73 9.85 9.96
N ARG A 192 19.51 9.85 8.87
CA ARG A 192 19.03 10.25 7.55
C ARG A 192 17.93 9.31 7.04
N SER A 193 18.14 8.00 7.15
CA SER A 193 17.11 7.02 6.79
C SER A 193 15.83 7.20 7.61
N PHE A 194 15.98 7.40 8.93
CA PHE A 194 14.85 7.62 9.83
C PHE A 194 14.05 8.87 9.43
N ARG A 195 14.74 9.99 9.18
CA ARG A 195 14.11 11.25 8.73
C ARG A 195 13.39 11.06 7.40
N LEU A 196 14.00 10.36 6.44
CA LEU A 196 13.38 10.08 5.15
C LEU A 196 12.10 9.24 5.32
N GLN A 197 12.14 8.14 6.08
CA GLN A 197 10.96 7.32 6.35
C GLN A 197 9.85 8.14 7.04
N HIS A 198 10.21 8.95 8.03
CA HIS A 198 9.27 9.82 8.74
C HIS A 198 8.62 10.85 7.81
N ASN A 199 9.42 11.46 6.92
CA ASN A 199 8.94 12.42 5.92
C ASN A 199 8.02 11.75 4.89
N CYS A 200 8.36 10.57 4.39
CA CYS A 200 7.47 9.80 3.51
C CYS A 200 6.13 9.53 4.19
N ASN A 201 6.14 9.15 5.48
CA ASN A 201 4.92 8.92 6.25
C ASN A 201 4.07 10.19 6.44
N LEU A 202 4.70 11.36 6.61
CA LEU A 202 4.02 12.65 6.65
C LEU A 202 3.41 13.02 5.28
N GLU A 203 4.22 12.90 4.22
CA GLU A 203 3.83 13.30 2.88
C GLU A 203 2.70 12.43 2.34
N VAL A 204 2.75 11.12 2.54
CA VAL A 204 1.66 10.22 2.13
C VAL A 204 0.34 10.60 2.80
N ARG A 205 0.36 10.97 4.09
CA ARG A 205 -0.86 11.42 4.79
C ARG A 205 -1.41 12.71 4.19
N ALA A 206 -0.55 13.64 3.82
CA ALA A 206 -0.95 14.86 3.12
C ALA A 206 -1.54 14.54 1.74
N LEU A 207 -0.87 13.70 0.94
CA LEU A 207 -1.36 13.26 -0.37
C LEU A 207 -2.70 12.54 -0.27
N LEU A 208 -2.92 11.74 0.77
CA LEU A 208 -4.18 11.05 1.00
C LEU A 208 -5.31 12.03 1.35
N ASP A 209 -5.02 13.04 2.16
CA ASP A 209 -5.96 14.10 2.51
C ASP A 209 -6.31 14.99 1.31
N GLU A 210 -5.33 15.27 0.43
CA GLU A 210 -5.55 15.97 -0.84
C GLU A 210 -6.36 15.12 -1.82
N LYS A 211 -6.06 13.82 -1.92
CA LYS A 211 -6.74 12.90 -2.84
C LYS A 211 -8.19 12.66 -2.45
N PHE A 212 -8.48 12.53 -1.16
CA PHE A 212 -9.82 12.25 -0.62
C PHE A 212 -10.22 13.32 0.41
N PRO A 213 -10.48 14.55 -0.05
CA PRO A 213 -10.66 15.70 0.83
C PRO A 213 -11.81 15.50 1.81
N GLY A 214 -11.52 15.78 3.07
CA GLY A 214 -12.51 15.78 4.16
C GLY A 214 -12.70 14.45 4.89
N ILE A 215 -12.31 13.31 4.30
CA ILE A 215 -12.50 11.99 4.93
C ILE A 215 -11.64 11.86 6.19
N LEU A 216 -10.39 12.35 6.15
CA LEU A 216 -9.44 12.24 7.25
C LEU A 216 -9.63 13.30 8.35
N ASN A 217 -10.57 14.24 8.20
CA ASN A 217 -10.81 15.30 9.19
C ASN A 217 -11.01 14.81 10.63
N PRO A 218 -11.70 13.68 10.90
CA PRO A 218 -11.85 13.16 12.26
C PRO A 218 -10.54 12.71 12.91
N LEU A 219 -9.49 12.46 12.13
CA LEU A 219 -8.16 12.08 12.61
C LEU A 219 -7.22 13.27 12.84
N LYS A 220 -7.65 14.47 12.45
CA LYS A 220 -6.89 15.71 12.68
C LYS A 220 -7.18 16.26 14.06
N HIS A 221 -6.16 16.85 14.68
CA HIS A 221 -6.32 17.53 15.94
C HIS A 221 -7.19 18.79 15.75
N SER A 222 -8.34 18.87 16.43
CA SER A 222 -9.35 19.91 16.18
C SER A 222 -8.85 21.34 16.36
N LYS A 223 -7.81 21.56 17.18
CA LYS A 223 -7.22 22.89 17.41
C LYS A 223 -6.16 23.30 16.40
N VAL A 224 -5.46 22.34 15.80
CA VAL A 224 -4.25 22.60 14.98
C VAL A 224 -4.49 22.24 13.51
N GLY A 225 -5.50 21.43 13.21
CA GLY A 225 -5.81 21.00 11.85
C GLY A 225 -4.81 20.01 11.26
N THR A 226 -3.90 19.47 12.08
CA THR A 226 -2.84 18.55 11.65
C THR A 226 -3.06 17.14 12.19
N PHE A 227 -2.45 16.15 11.53
CA PHE A 227 -2.46 14.77 12.00
C PHE A 227 -1.62 14.60 13.28
N THR A 228 -2.02 13.66 14.13
CA THR A 228 -1.19 13.28 15.28
C THR A 228 0.14 12.68 14.80
N SER A 229 1.20 12.86 15.59
CA SER A 229 2.52 12.30 15.27
C SER A 229 2.54 10.78 15.23
N VAL A 230 1.59 10.14 15.93
CA VAL A 230 1.45 8.68 16.04
C VAL A 230 0.73 8.07 14.83
N LEU A 231 -0.12 8.85 14.13
CA LEU A 231 -0.88 8.33 13.00
C LEU A 231 0.06 7.95 11.85
N THR A 232 0.07 6.66 11.46
CA THR A 232 0.84 6.21 10.30
C THR A 232 0.06 6.41 9.00
N ALA A 233 0.75 6.39 7.88
CA ALA A 233 0.16 6.42 6.55
C ALA A 233 -0.75 5.20 6.32
N ARG A 234 -0.35 4.04 6.81
CA ARG A 234 -1.17 2.81 6.78
C ARG A 234 -2.47 3.00 7.56
N ASP A 235 -2.40 3.52 8.78
CA ASP A 235 -3.61 3.80 9.60
C ASP A 235 -4.55 4.77 8.89
N ALA A 236 -4.01 5.81 8.25
CA ALA A 236 -4.80 6.77 7.48
C ALA A 236 -5.50 6.11 6.29
N PHE A 237 -4.79 5.27 5.53
CA PHE A 237 -5.37 4.49 4.43
C PHE A 237 -6.47 3.52 4.92
N ASP A 238 -6.20 2.79 6.01
CA ASP A 238 -7.16 1.84 6.59
C ASP A 238 -8.41 2.56 7.11
N TYR A 239 -8.24 3.78 7.67
CA TYR A 239 -9.36 4.63 8.05
C TYR A 239 -10.20 5.05 6.84
N VAL A 240 -9.59 5.56 5.77
CA VAL A 240 -10.31 5.97 4.55
C VAL A 240 -11.05 4.78 3.93
N GLU A 241 -10.41 3.62 3.84
CA GLU A 241 -11.03 2.40 3.32
C GLU A 241 -12.26 2.01 4.14
N LYS A 242 -12.15 2.07 5.48
CA LYS A 242 -13.27 1.80 6.39
C LYS A 242 -14.38 2.85 6.29
N ALA A 243 -14.04 4.13 6.17
CA ALA A 243 -14.99 5.23 6.10
C ALA A 243 -15.80 5.20 4.80
N VAL A 244 -15.19 4.80 3.70
CA VAL A 244 -15.84 4.62 2.40
C VAL A 244 -16.74 3.38 2.39
N GLY A 245 -16.29 2.29 3.03
CA GLY A 245 -17.05 1.05 3.19
C GLY A 245 -17.28 0.28 1.87
N SER A 246 -17.98 -0.85 1.97
CA SER A 246 -18.43 -1.63 0.80
C SER A 246 -19.74 -1.01 0.27
N THR A 247 -19.62 -0.25 -0.82
CA THR A 247 -20.78 0.30 -1.54
C THR A 247 -21.20 -0.65 -2.67
N ALA A 248 -22.46 -0.55 -3.12
CA ALA A 248 -22.92 -1.27 -4.31
C ALA A 248 -22.04 -0.99 -5.56
N VAL A 249 -21.51 0.23 -5.66
CA VAL A 249 -20.57 0.65 -6.70
C VAL A 249 -19.24 -0.10 -6.56
N SER A 250 -18.70 -0.20 -5.34
CA SER A 250 -17.48 -0.97 -5.06
C SER A 250 -17.65 -2.46 -5.38
N ASN A 251 -18.81 -3.04 -5.07
CA ASN A 251 -19.10 -4.44 -5.36
C ASN A 251 -19.19 -4.68 -6.87
N LYS A 252 -19.83 -3.76 -7.61
CA LYS A 252 -19.89 -3.82 -9.07
C LYS A 252 -18.49 -3.72 -9.69
N LYS A 253 -17.66 -2.77 -9.26
CA LYS A 253 -16.27 -2.65 -9.73
C LYS A 253 -15.43 -3.89 -9.42
N SER A 254 -15.57 -4.47 -8.22
CA SER A 254 -14.88 -5.71 -7.84
C SER A 254 -15.27 -6.86 -8.79
N LEU A 255 -16.56 -7.01 -9.11
CA LEU A 255 -17.03 -7.96 -10.13
C LEU A 255 -16.48 -7.66 -11.52
N ASP A 256 -16.37 -6.39 -11.91
CA ASP A 256 -15.81 -5.99 -13.21
C ASP A 256 -14.31 -6.32 -13.29
N HIS A 257 -13.55 -6.19 -12.19
CA HIS A 257 -12.15 -6.64 -12.13
C HIS A 257 -12.02 -8.17 -12.19
N ILE A 258 -12.91 -8.90 -11.52
CA ILE A 258 -12.96 -10.38 -11.62
C ILE A 258 -13.21 -10.77 -13.07
N ARG A 259 -14.21 -10.18 -13.73
CA ARG A 259 -14.49 -10.42 -15.16
C ARG A 259 -13.28 -10.05 -16.03
N ALA A 260 -12.63 -8.93 -15.75
CA ALA A 260 -11.44 -8.51 -16.49
C ALA A 260 -10.25 -9.48 -16.37
N VAL A 261 -10.20 -10.32 -15.32
CA VAL A 261 -9.23 -11.43 -15.22
C VAL A 261 -9.73 -12.65 -15.99
N LEU A 262 -10.99 -13.05 -15.78
CA LEU A 262 -11.55 -14.28 -16.35
C LEU A 262 -11.71 -14.22 -17.87
N ASP A 263 -12.10 -13.06 -18.40
CA ASP A 263 -12.40 -12.84 -19.82
C ASP A 263 -11.17 -12.32 -20.59
N ARG A 264 -10.01 -12.19 -19.92
CA ARG A 264 -8.81 -11.62 -20.52
C ARG A 264 -8.32 -12.52 -21.66
N LYS A 265 -8.15 -11.93 -22.83
CA LYS A 265 -7.57 -12.62 -23.99
C LYS A 265 -6.06 -12.45 -23.98
N TYR A 266 -5.35 -13.52 -24.34
CA TYR A 266 -3.94 -13.46 -24.65
C TYR A 266 -3.79 -13.18 -26.15
N ILE A 267 -3.05 -12.13 -26.49
CA ILE A 267 -2.72 -11.76 -27.87
C ILE A 267 -1.20 -11.67 -27.94
N PRO A 268 -0.52 -12.71 -28.47
CA PRO A 268 0.95 -12.80 -28.47
C PRO A 268 1.63 -11.56 -29.07
N GLU A 269 1.04 -10.99 -30.11
CA GLU A 269 1.62 -9.89 -30.88
C GLU A 269 1.49 -8.52 -30.19
N GLN A 270 0.52 -8.36 -29.28
CA GLN A 270 0.27 -7.10 -28.58
C GLN A 270 0.85 -7.07 -27.17
N SER A 271 0.86 -8.22 -26.53
CA SER A 271 1.24 -8.36 -25.14
C SER A 271 1.89 -9.71 -24.98
N GLY A 272 3.24 -9.70 -24.89
CA GLY A 272 3.97 -10.89 -24.50
C GLY A 272 3.45 -11.46 -23.19
N ALA A 273 3.78 -12.72 -22.90
CA ALA A 273 3.26 -13.44 -21.74
C ALA A 273 3.46 -12.68 -20.41
N GLU A 274 4.59 -11.98 -20.26
CA GLU A 274 4.90 -11.15 -19.09
C GLU A 274 3.85 -10.05 -18.88
N ILE A 275 3.59 -9.21 -19.89
CA ILE A 275 2.60 -8.13 -19.84
C ILE A 275 1.21 -8.67 -19.51
N TYR A 276 0.85 -9.83 -20.09
CA TYR A 276 -0.42 -10.48 -19.79
C TYR A 276 -0.54 -10.83 -18.30
N PHE A 277 0.48 -11.50 -17.73
CA PHE A 277 0.46 -11.91 -16.33
C PHE A 277 0.53 -10.71 -15.38
N THR A 278 1.34 -9.69 -15.67
CA THR A 278 1.37 -8.44 -14.88
C THR A 278 -0.01 -7.80 -14.79
N LEU A 279 -0.77 -7.79 -15.90
CA LEU A 279 -2.11 -7.21 -15.90
C LEU A 279 -3.13 -8.08 -15.17
N CYS A 280 -3.01 -9.41 -15.23
CA CYS A 280 -3.82 -10.32 -14.43
C CYS A 280 -3.55 -10.14 -12.92
N GLU A 281 -2.28 -10.03 -12.52
CA GLU A 281 -1.89 -9.78 -11.14
C GLU A 281 -2.35 -8.40 -10.67
N THR A 282 -2.26 -7.37 -11.51
CA THR A 282 -2.79 -6.03 -11.22
C THR A 282 -4.30 -6.08 -10.97
N ASN A 283 -5.06 -6.80 -11.78
CA ASN A 283 -6.51 -6.92 -11.56
C ASN A 283 -6.85 -7.77 -10.33
N LYS A 284 -6.10 -8.85 -10.07
CA LYS A 284 -6.21 -9.62 -8.83
C LYS A 284 -5.96 -8.73 -7.61
N TYR A 285 -4.91 -7.92 -7.65
CA TYR A 285 -4.60 -6.94 -6.61
C TYR A 285 -5.78 -6.01 -6.36
N LYS A 286 -6.41 -5.48 -7.42
CA LYS A 286 -7.58 -4.59 -7.28
C LYS A 286 -8.74 -5.29 -6.59
N VAL A 287 -9.05 -6.53 -6.96
CA VAL A 287 -10.10 -7.35 -6.33
C VAL A 287 -9.81 -7.56 -4.85
N GLU A 288 -8.61 -8.02 -4.52
CA GLU A 288 -8.22 -8.30 -3.13
C GLU A 288 -8.15 -7.03 -2.27
N GLY A 289 -7.70 -5.93 -2.87
CA GLY A 289 -7.67 -4.62 -2.23
C GLY A 289 -9.05 -4.05 -1.91
N THR A 290 -10.12 -4.50 -2.58
CA THR A 290 -11.50 -4.12 -2.19
C THR A 290 -11.98 -4.78 -0.89
N SER A 291 -11.28 -5.79 -0.38
CA SER A 291 -11.67 -6.61 0.78
C SER A 291 -13.05 -7.29 0.66
N ILE A 292 -13.67 -7.26 -0.52
CA ILE A 292 -15.00 -7.84 -0.80
C ILE A 292 -14.89 -9.23 -1.42
N SER A 293 -13.82 -9.49 -2.17
CA SER A 293 -13.65 -10.72 -2.93
C SER A 293 -12.17 -11.04 -3.11
N TYR A 294 -11.90 -12.28 -3.51
CA TYR A 294 -10.56 -12.81 -3.72
C TYR A 294 -10.59 -13.69 -4.96
N ILE A 295 -9.52 -13.66 -5.76
CA ILE A 295 -9.36 -14.57 -6.92
C ILE A 295 -8.32 -15.65 -6.54
N PRO A 296 -8.76 -16.91 -6.36
CA PRO A 296 -7.82 -18.00 -6.12
C PRO A 296 -6.79 -18.12 -7.23
N LYS A 297 -5.53 -18.39 -6.85
CA LYS A 297 -4.44 -18.62 -7.80
C LYS A 297 -4.80 -19.69 -8.83
N GLY A 298 -5.48 -20.77 -8.41
CA GLY A 298 -5.96 -21.81 -9.31
C GLY A 298 -6.96 -21.29 -10.37
N THR A 299 -7.86 -20.39 -9.98
CA THR A 299 -8.80 -19.74 -10.89
C THR A 299 -8.08 -18.86 -11.91
N MET A 300 -7.08 -18.08 -11.47
CA MET A 300 -6.23 -17.30 -12.37
C MET A 300 -5.48 -18.18 -13.37
N MET A 301 -4.89 -19.29 -12.90
CA MET A 301 -4.17 -20.23 -13.76
C MET A 301 -5.09 -20.87 -14.80
N ALA A 302 -6.30 -21.29 -14.40
CA ALA A 302 -7.28 -21.86 -15.30
C ALA A 302 -7.72 -20.85 -16.37
N ALA A 303 -7.99 -19.60 -15.98
CA ALA A 303 -8.33 -18.52 -16.92
C ALA A 303 -7.19 -18.24 -17.91
N ALA A 304 -5.94 -18.16 -17.42
CA ALA A 304 -4.77 -18.00 -18.28
C ALA A 304 -4.62 -19.17 -19.26
N GLN A 305 -4.67 -20.43 -18.79
CA GLN A 305 -4.60 -21.61 -19.65
C GLN A 305 -5.66 -21.57 -20.76
N HIS A 306 -6.89 -21.17 -20.41
CA HIS A 306 -7.96 -21.01 -21.39
C HIS A 306 -7.63 -19.91 -22.42
N ALA A 307 -7.15 -18.75 -21.99
CA ALA A 307 -6.76 -17.65 -22.87
C ALA A 307 -5.63 -18.04 -23.85
N PHE A 308 -4.58 -18.71 -23.36
CA PHE A 308 -3.49 -19.22 -24.21
C PHE A 308 -3.97 -20.28 -25.21
N ARG A 309 -4.82 -21.22 -24.78
CA ARG A 309 -5.42 -22.22 -25.70
C ARG A 309 -6.25 -21.57 -26.80
N GLN A 310 -7.04 -20.55 -26.46
CA GLN A 310 -7.81 -19.80 -27.45
C GLN A 310 -6.92 -19.09 -28.47
N ALA A 311 -5.82 -18.49 -28.03
CA ALA A 311 -4.86 -17.85 -28.93
C ALA A 311 -4.26 -18.85 -29.92
N ILE A 312 -3.78 -20.00 -29.42
CA ILE A 312 -3.20 -21.07 -30.26
C ILE A 312 -4.23 -21.61 -31.27
N ASN A 313 -5.47 -21.84 -30.85
CA ASN A 313 -6.51 -22.35 -31.74
C ASN A 313 -6.89 -21.35 -32.83
N LYS A 314 -6.79 -20.05 -32.55
CA LYS A 314 -7.04 -18.99 -33.52
C LYS A 314 -5.92 -18.89 -34.56
N ASP A 315 -4.66 -19.08 -34.15
CA ASP A 315 -3.53 -19.11 -35.08
C ASP A 315 -3.55 -20.33 -36.00
N LYS A 316 -3.99 -21.50 -35.50
CA LYS A 316 -4.18 -22.70 -36.33
C LYS A 316 -5.30 -22.59 -37.36
N ALA A 317 -6.22 -21.66 -37.18
CA ALA A 317 -7.34 -21.43 -38.09
C ALA A 317 -7.04 -20.39 -39.18
N ARG A 318 -5.86 -19.77 -39.15
CA ARG A 318 -5.35 -18.84 -40.17
C ARG A 318 -4.39 -19.56 -41.09
#